data_AF-A0A3L7TFQ4-F1
#
_entry.id   AF-A0A3L7TFQ4-F1
#
_cell.length_a   1.000
_cell.length_b   1.000
_cell.length_c   1.000
_cell.angle_alpha   90.00
_cell.angle_beta   90.00
_cell.angle_gamma   90.00
#
_symmetry.space_group_name_H-M   'P 1'
#
loop_
_entity.id
_entity.type
_entity.pdbx_description
1 polymer ?
#
loop_
_entity_poly.entity_id
_entity_poly.type
_entity_poly.pdbx_seq_one_letter_code
_entity_poly.pdbx_strand_id
1 'polypeptide(L)'
;MMSAVSDSRAASASRFQHIALFVLRVVVPLWIGAGAIGKLISFDPKTLPPPVLDAVLSVGSSLGVDLGTFVGATFRFFIGAELFAALTILIVPRFARLIAMSVLSLFCAILAILIAQQFAKGGFKGVWEGGCGCFGKTSLPAWLMFFIDALLLFAAIKAPRGGGAFKRSAVFGVAIAAVAFGIAYGRATPVIDTTAEPMVTPPDAVESSTWPSAPTSYSSLYFVKWKDAIGKRLVDIPVFLAMERPVPATLLKGPQLIVLYSETCEHCQTLFKKHFAVPSKIPVLRVAIPLSGDRPLPMSCAGCESTKFYAPKTGKAPEYMLGTPPMILKCQDGVITDVCTNVDDEAALARILELPTGAQSTAPSVTPPTVTPPTVTPPTTTKAWPAMPAQVQGFYIAEFANLVGSRLDANDFGVLIQKPPAKLNEGRWIVIYYRQDCDHCHELMMTHFTGALNVPTLAVAIPDADPNALLEMPCDTCALAQLIKGPNYVMQTPVVLSMQDGVVTCIVEDIEDMEKLEACIKGVK
;
A
#
# COMPACT_ATOMS: atom_id res chain seq x y z
N MET A 1 18.78 -66.23 -8.64
CA MET A 1 18.91 -64.79 -8.32
C MET A 1 18.35 -63.85 -9.38
N MET A 2 18.36 -64.17 -10.68
CA MET A 2 17.79 -63.28 -11.72
C MET A 2 16.25 -63.14 -11.70
N SER A 3 15.46 -64.17 -11.33
CA SER A 3 13.98 -64.03 -11.26
C SER A 3 13.49 -63.11 -10.15
N ALA A 4 14.15 -63.09 -8.97
CA ALA A 4 13.74 -62.23 -7.86
C ALA A 4 13.99 -60.72 -8.12
N VAL A 5 14.94 -60.40 -9.01
CA VAL A 5 15.21 -59.01 -9.45
C VAL A 5 14.18 -58.54 -10.49
N SER A 6 13.56 -59.46 -11.24
CA SER A 6 12.49 -59.14 -12.20
C SER A 6 11.17 -58.78 -11.50
N ASP A 7 10.77 -59.57 -10.50
CA ASP A 7 9.50 -59.36 -9.78
C ASP A 7 9.50 -58.09 -8.92
N SER A 8 10.64 -57.75 -8.31
CA SER A 8 10.80 -56.52 -7.52
C SER A 8 10.74 -55.25 -8.39
N ARG A 9 11.22 -55.30 -9.64
CA ARG A 9 11.10 -54.19 -10.60
C ARG A 9 9.66 -54.01 -11.10
N ALA A 10 8.94 -55.11 -11.35
CA ALA A 10 7.55 -55.07 -11.79
C ALA A 10 6.61 -54.50 -10.70
N ALA A 11 6.80 -54.90 -9.43
CA ALA A 11 6.03 -54.38 -8.31
C ALA A 11 6.30 -52.89 -8.03
N SER A 12 7.56 -52.44 -8.16
CA SER A 12 7.94 -51.03 -8.00
C SER A 12 7.34 -50.13 -9.08
N ALA A 13 7.34 -50.59 -10.34
CA ALA A 13 6.73 -49.87 -11.46
C ALA A 13 5.21 -49.68 -11.27
N SER A 14 4.53 -50.69 -10.71
CA SER A 14 3.09 -50.61 -10.38
C SER A 14 2.77 -49.58 -9.29
N ARG A 15 3.54 -49.55 -8.19
CA ARG A 15 3.33 -48.57 -7.11
C ARG A 15 3.52 -47.13 -7.58
N PHE A 16 4.56 -46.88 -8.37
CA PHE A 16 4.82 -45.56 -8.93
C PHE A 16 3.68 -45.10 -9.86
N GLN A 17 3.13 -45.99 -10.68
CA GLN A 17 1.97 -45.69 -11.52
C GLN A 17 0.72 -45.34 -10.73
N HIS A 18 0.44 -46.04 -9.62
CA HIS A 18 -0.69 -45.72 -8.74
C HIS A 18 -0.52 -44.35 -8.07
N ILE A 19 0.68 -44.02 -7.61
CA ILE A 19 0.98 -42.69 -7.03
C ILE A 19 0.81 -41.61 -8.10
N ALA A 20 1.39 -41.78 -9.29
CA ALA A 20 1.26 -40.81 -10.37
C ALA A 20 -0.21 -40.61 -10.80
N LEU A 21 -0.99 -41.68 -10.84
CA LEU A 21 -2.43 -41.61 -11.11
C LEU A 21 -3.18 -40.84 -10.00
N PHE A 22 -2.87 -41.13 -8.73
CA PHE A 22 -3.47 -40.43 -7.59
C PHE A 22 -3.14 -38.93 -7.61
N VAL A 23 -1.87 -38.58 -7.82
CA VAL A 23 -1.43 -37.18 -7.96
C VAL A 23 -2.18 -36.50 -9.09
N LEU A 24 -2.24 -37.12 -10.28
CA LEU A 24 -2.95 -36.57 -11.44
C LEU A 24 -4.46 -36.36 -11.18
N ARG A 25 -5.11 -37.26 -10.43
CA ARG A 25 -6.58 -37.26 -10.30
C ARG A 25 -7.13 -36.57 -9.08
N VAL A 26 -6.29 -36.39 -8.06
CA VAL A 26 -6.72 -35.80 -6.79
C VAL A 26 -5.91 -34.54 -6.53
N VAL A 27 -4.59 -34.66 -6.49
CA VAL A 27 -3.72 -33.54 -6.09
C VAL A 27 -3.75 -32.41 -7.12
N VAL A 28 -3.57 -32.72 -8.41
CA VAL A 28 -3.58 -31.71 -9.49
C VAL A 28 -4.90 -30.92 -9.56
N PRO A 29 -6.09 -31.55 -9.64
CA PRO A 29 -7.32 -30.77 -9.71
C PRO A 29 -7.62 -30.01 -8.42
N LEU A 30 -7.24 -30.52 -7.24
CA LEU A 30 -7.34 -29.77 -5.99
C LEU A 30 -6.42 -28.55 -5.99
N TRP A 31 -5.19 -28.68 -6.50
CA TRP A 31 -4.23 -27.59 -6.61
C TRP A 31 -4.73 -26.49 -7.55
N ILE A 32 -5.14 -26.86 -8.77
CA ILE A 32 -5.70 -25.91 -9.75
C ILE A 32 -6.99 -25.28 -9.21
N GLY A 33 -7.88 -26.09 -8.63
CA GLY A 33 -9.14 -25.62 -8.05
C GLY A 33 -8.95 -24.67 -6.87
N ALA A 34 -7.96 -24.93 -6.00
CA ALA A 34 -7.63 -24.05 -4.89
C ALA A 34 -7.15 -22.67 -5.37
N GLY A 35 -6.34 -22.61 -6.44
CA GLY A 35 -5.97 -21.35 -7.08
C GLY A 35 -7.19 -20.59 -7.59
N ALA A 36 -8.07 -21.26 -8.34
CA ALA A 36 -9.28 -20.64 -8.87
C ALA A 36 -10.24 -20.12 -7.78
N ILE A 37 -10.41 -20.90 -6.70
CA ILE A 37 -11.23 -20.52 -5.55
C ILE A 37 -10.60 -19.34 -4.82
N GLY A 38 -9.28 -19.31 -4.63
CA GLY A 38 -8.58 -18.17 -4.04
C GLY A 38 -8.79 -16.87 -4.83
N LYS A 39 -8.70 -16.94 -6.17
CA LYS A 39 -9.02 -15.82 -7.07
C LYS A 39 -10.49 -15.39 -6.98
N LEU A 40 -11.40 -16.36 -6.91
CA LEU A 40 -12.84 -16.08 -6.75
C LEU A 40 -13.16 -15.41 -5.42
N ILE A 41 -12.51 -15.81 -4.33
CA ILE A 41 -12.73 -15.24 -2.98
C ILE A 41 -12.17 -13.83 -2.88
N SER A 42 -10.91 -13.65 -3.29
CA SER A 42 -10.22 -12.35 -3.23
C SER A 42 -10.79 -11.33 -4.21
N PHE A 43 -11.25 -11.80 -5.37
CA PHE A 43 -11.78 -10.99 -6.45
C PHE A 43 -10.87 -9.79 -6.81
N ASP A 44 -9.57 -10.04 -6.80
CA ASP A 44 -8.54 -9.04 -7.05
C ASP A 44 -7.76 -9.43 -8.33
N PRO A 45 -7.83 -8.64 -9.42
CA PRO A 45 -7.07 -8.90 -10.63
C PRO A 45 -5.55 -8.97 -10.41
N LYS A 46 -5.02 -8.36 -9.34
CA LYS A 46 -3.60 -8.48 -8.95
C LYS A 46 -3.20 -9.90 -8.54
N THR A 47 -4.17 -10.80 -8.36
CA THR A 47 -3.89 -12.23 -8.17
C THR A 47 -3.45 -12.94 -9.46
N LEU A 48 -3.54 -12.27 -10.61
CA LEU A 48 -2.92 -12.75 -11.83
C LEU A 48 -1.40 -12.47 -11.78
N PRO A 49 -0.56 -13.39 -12.29
CA PRO A 49 0.85 -13.11 -12.47
C PRO A 49 1.04 -11.83 -13.29
N PRO A 50 1.97 -10.93 -12.92
CA PRO A 50 2.18 -9.66 -13.63
C PRO A 50 2.27 -9.77 -15.16
N PRO A 51 3.00 -10.76 -15.76
CA PRO A 51 3.06 -10.91 -17.21
C PRO A 51 1.69 -11.15 -17.86
N VAL A 52 0.79 -11.84 -17.16
CA VAL A 52 -0.57 -12.12 -17.64
C VAL A 52 -1.42 -10.87 -17.51
N LEU A 53 -1.33 -10.18 -16.37
CA LEU A 53 -2.07 -8.95 -16.16
C LEU A 53 -1.67 -7.88 -17.19
N ASP A 54 -0.37 -7.68 -17.41
CA ASP A 54 0.16 -6.75 -18.41
C ASP A 54 -0.34 -7.10 -19.83
N ALA A 55 -0.35 -8.39 -20.18
CA ALA A 55 -0.88 -8.85 -21.46
C ALA A 55 -2.39 -8.57 -21.60
N VAL A 56 -3.18 -8.79 -20.54
CA VAL A 56 -4.62 -8.47 -20.55
C VAL A 56 -4.82 -6.96 -20.68
N LEU A 57 -4.07 -6.16 -19.95
CA LEU A 57 -4.17 -4.69 -20.01
C LEU A 57 -3.80 -4.17 -21.41
N SER A 58 -2.73 -4.70 -22.00
CA SER A 58 -2.29 -4.37 -23.35
C SER A 58 -3.31 -4.76 -24.42
N VAL A 59 -3.92 -5.95 -24.32
CA VAL A 59 -4.98 -6.36 -25.25
C VAL A 59 -6.21 -5.46 -25.08
N GLY A 60 -6.64 -5.19 -23.85
CA GLY A 60 -7.80 -4.33 -23.59
C GLY A 60 -7.63 -2.93 -24.15
N SER A 61 -6.47 -2.30 -23.93
CA SER A 61 -6.16 -0.98 -24.47
C SER A 61 -6.11 -0.98 -25.99
N SER A 62 -5.52 -2.02 -26.61
CA SER A 62 -5.47 -2.15 -28.08
C SER A 62 -6.85 -2.30 -28.74
N LEU A 63 -7.84 -2.84 -28.02
CA LEU A 63 -9.20 -3.02 -28.49
C LEU A 63 -10.07 -1.77 -28.28
N GLY A 64 -9.59 -0.76 -27.56
CA GLY A 64 -10.33 0.47 -27.25
C GLY A 64 -11.59 0.24 -26.42
N VAL A 65 -11.62 -0.82 -25.61
CA VAL A 65 -12.72 -1.15 -24.71
C VAL A 65 -12.44 -0.65 -23.30
N ASP A 66 -13.50 -0.42 -22.52
CA ASP A 66 -13.39 -0.10 -21.09
C ASP A 66 -12.56 -1.18 -20.36
N LEU A 67 -11.40 -0.78 -19.81
CA LEU A 67 -10.41 -1.71 -19.29
C LEU A 67 -10.90 -2.38 -18.02
N GLY A 68 -11.66 -1.66 -17.19
CA GLY A 68 -12.29 -2.20 -15.98
C GLY A 68 -13.22 -3.37 -16.30
N THR A 69 -14.13 -3.18 -17.25
CA THR A 69 -15.06 -4.21 -17.71
C THR A 69 -14.33 -5.36 -18.40
N PHE A 70 -13.38 -5.05 -19.28
CA PHE A 70 -12.62 -6.05 -20.03
C PHE A 70 -11.77 -6.94 -19.12
N VAL A 71 -11.01 -6.34 -18.20
CA VAL A 71 -10.19 -7.06 -17.22
C VAL A 71 -11.10 -7.83 -16.27
N GLY A 72 -12.21 -7.24 -15.82
CA GLY A 72 -13.19 -7.92 -14.96
C GLY A 72 -13.82 -9.15 -15.63
N ALA A 73 -14.09 -9.10 -16.94
CA ALA A 73 -14.59 -10.23 -17.71
C ALA A 73 -13.49 -11.28 -17.94
N THR A 74 -12.29 -10.85 -18.33
CA THR A 74 -11.14 -11.73 -18.60
C THR A 74 -10.68 -12.46 -17.34
N PHE A 75 -10.67 -11.79 -16.20
CA PHE A 75 -10.37 -12.40 -14.90
C PHE A 75 -11.36 -13.51 -14.54
N ARG A 76 -12.67 -13.26 -14.73
CA ARG A 76 -13.71 -14.29 -14.55
C ARG A 76 -13.56 -15.44 -15.54
N PHE A 77 -13.17 -15.15 -16.78
CA PHE A 77 -12.87 -16.18 -17.76
C PHE A 77 -11.73 -17.09 -17.27
N PHE A 78 -10.64 -16.55 -16.73
CA PHE A 78 -9.56 -17.36 -16.16
C PHE A 78 -10.01 -18.21 -14.98
N ILE A 79 -10.78 -17.66 -14.04
CA ILE A 79 -11.36 -18.45 -12.93
C ILE A 79 -12.23 -19.59 -13.48
N GLY A 80 -13.12 -19.30 -14.44
CA GLY A 80 -13.98 -20.29 -15.07
C GLY A 80 -13.19 -21.38 -15.80
N ALA A 81 -12.13 -21.01 -16.52
CA ALA A 81 -11.25 -21.95 -17.23
C ALA A 81 -10.48 -22.86 -16.26
N GLU A 82 -9.99 -22.35 -15.13
CA GLU A 82 -9.30 -23.14 -14.11
C GLU A 82 -10.27 -24.12 -13.40
N LEU A 83 -11.46 -23.66 -13.02
CA LEU A 83 -12.50 -24.52 -12.45
C LEU A 83 -12.94 -25.60 -13.45
N PHE A 84 -13.12 -25.23 -14.72
CA PHE A 84 -13.45 -26.17 -15.79
C PHE A 84 -12.37 -27.23 -15.94
N ALA A 85 -11.09 -26.83 -15.97
CA ALA A 85 -9.97 -27.75 -16.05
C ALA A 85 -9.91 -28.70 -14.85
N ALA A 86 -10.01 -28.18 -13.62
CA ALA A 86 -10.01 -28.97 -12.40
C ALA A 86 -11.14 -30.01 -12.36
N LEU A 87 -12.37 -29.60 -12.65
CA LEU A 87 -13.53 -30.49 -12.71
C LEU A 87 -13.41 -31.51 -13.84
N THR A 88 -12.89 -31.12 -14.99
CA THR A 88 -12.70 -32.05 -16.13
C THR A 88 -11.63 -33.09 -15.82
N ILE A 89 -10.53 -32.73 -15.15
CA ILE A 89 -9.49 -33.68 -14.70
C ILE A 89 -10.07 -34.70 -13.73
N LEU A 90 -10.93 -34.25 -12.82
CA LEU A 90 -11.57 -35.09 -11.81
C LEU A 90 -12.61 -36.05 -12.43
N ILE A 91 -13.53 -35.51 -13.25
CA ILE A 91 -14.72 -36.22 -13.74
C ILE A 91 -14.45 -36.98 -15.05
N VAL A 92 -13.52 -36.51 -15.89
CA VAL A 92 -13.29 -37.03 -17.25
C VAL A 92 -11.89 -37.65 -17.41
N PRO A 93 -11.72 -38.93 -17.02
CA PRO A 93 -10.45 -39.67 -17.08
C PRO A 93 -9.61 -39.55 -18.33
N ARG A 94 -10.29 -39.50 -19.48
CA ARG A 94 -9.66 -39.53 -20.78
C ARG A 94 -8.85 -38.26 -21.06
N PHE A 95 -9.36 -37.10 -20.62
CA PHE A 95 -8.73 -35.81 -20.87
C PHE A 95 -7.88 -35.32 -19.69
N ALA A 96 -8.01 -35.95 -18.52
CA ALA A 96 -7.29 -35.57 -17.30
C ALA A 96 -5.79 -35.33 -17.54
N ARG A 97 -5.11 -36.28 -18.18
CA ARG A 97 -3.67 -36.15 -18.44
C ARG A 97 -3.34 -35.00 -19.39
N LEU A 98 -4.08 -34.87 -20.49
CA LEU A 98 -3.83 -33.84 -21.50
C LEU A 98 -4.07 -32.44 -20.92
N ILE A 99 -5.22 -32.23 -20.26
CA ILE A 99 -5.58 -30.94 -19.66
C ILE A 99 -4.60 -30.59 -18.55
N ALA A 100 -4.27 -31.52 -17.65
CA ALA A 100 -3.28 -31.29 -16.60
C ALA A 100 -1.92 -30.90 -17.18
N MET A 101 -1.43 -31.63 -18.19
CA MET A 101 -0.17 -31.29 -18.85
C MET A 101 -0.23 -29.89 -19.47
N SER A 102 -1.30 -29.56 -20.21
CA SER A 102 -1.44 -28.25 -20.86
C SER A 102 -1.49 -27.10 -19.86
N VAL A 103 -2.33 -27.19 -18.82
CA VAL A 103 -2.50 -26.14 -17.81
C VAL A 103 -1.24 -25.97 -16.98
N LEU A 104 -0.66 -27.06 -16.47
CA LEU A 104 0.58 -26.97 -15.67
C LEU A 104 1.77 -26.50 -16.51
N SER A 105 1.85 -26.87 -17.79
CA SER A 105 2.89 -26.33 -18.68
C SER A 105 2.75 -24.82 -18.87
N LEU A 106 1.52 -24.33 -19.04
CA LEU A 106 1.25 -22.89 -19.14
C LEU A 106 1.61 -22.16 -17.85
N PHE A 107 1.23 -22.70 -16.68
CA PHE A 107 1.59 -22.12 -15.38
C PHE A 107 3.11 -22.08 -15.17
N CYS A 108 3.81 -23.19 -15.44
CA CYS A 108 5.27 -23.23 -15.39
C CYS A 108 5.90 -22.20 -16.34
N ALA A 109 5.38 -22.04 -17.56
CA ALA A 109 5.91 -21.07 -18.52
C ALA A 109 5.73 -19.62 -18.03
N ILE A 110 4.54 -19.27 -17.52
CA ILE A 110 4.26 -17.94 -16.97
C ILE A 110 5.14 -17.66 -15.75
N LEU A 111 5.30 -18.63 -14.84
CA LEU A 111 6.16 -18.49 -13.67
C LEU A 111 7.65 -18.40 -14.04
N ALA A 112 8.10 -19.11 -15.07
CA ALA A 112 9.46 -18.98 -15.58
C ALA A 112 9.74 -17.56 -16.13
N ILE A 113 8.79 -16.98 -16.87
CA ILE A 113 8.88 -15.59 -17.33
C ILE A 113 8.94 -14.63 -16.14
N LEU A 114 8.07 -14.81 -15.14
CA LEU A 114 8.06 -13.97 -13.93
C LEU A 114 9.38 -14.04 -13.16
N ILE A 115 9.92 -15.25 -12.96
CA ILE A 115 11.22 -15.46 -12.29
C ILE A 115 12.34 -14.77 -13.08
N ALA A 116 12.33 -14.85 -14.41
CA ALA A 116 13.31 -14.16 -15.25
C ALA A 116 13.23 -12.63 -15.11
N GLN A 117 12.01 -12.06 -15.05
CA GLN A 117 11.80 -10.63 -14.82
C GLN A 117 12.25 -10.18 -13.43
N GLN A 118 11.94 -10.95 -12.38
CA GLN A 118 12.38 -10.66 -11.01
C GLN A 118 13.90 -10.74 -10.88
N PHE A 119 14.52 -11.73 -11.53
CA PHE A 119 15.96 -11.87 -11.57
C PHE A 119 16.63 -10.69 -12.28
N ALA A 120 16.05 -10.21 -13.38
CA ALA A 120 16.56 -9.04 -14.09
C ALA A 120 16.50 -7.75 -13.26
N LYS A 121 15.48 -7.59 -12.40
CA LYS A 121 15.27 -6.38 -11.57
C LYS A 121 16.04 -6.38 -10.25
N GLY A 122 16.17 -7.53 -9.59
CA GLY A 122 16.70 -7.61 -8.21
C GLY A 122 17.64 -8.79 -7.95
N GLY A 123 18.13 -9.45 -9.01
CA GLY A 123 19.00 -10.62 -8.91
C GLY A 123 18.35 -11.77 -8.13
N PHE A 124 19.17 -12.57 -7.44
CA PHE A 124 18.69 -13.72 -6.66
C PHE A 124 17.81 -13.34 -5.47
N LYS A 125 18.02 -12.17 -4.86
CA LYS A 125 17.21 -11.69 -3.73
C LYS A 125 15.76 -11.41 -4.18
N GLY A 126 15.60 -10.77 -5.33
CA GLY A 126 14.28 -10.50 -5.93
C GLY A 126 13.47 -11.76 -6.25
N VAL A 127 14.13 -12.87 -6.61
CA VAL A 127 13.47 -14.17 -6.86
C VAL A 127 13.01 -14.85 -5.57
N TRP A 128 13.75 -14.67 -4.47
CA TRP A 128 13.44 -15.29 -3.19
C TRP A 128 12.34 -14.56 -2.43
N GLU A 129 12.33 -13.23 -2.51
CA GLU A 129 11.35 -12.36 -1.84
C GLU A 129 10.11 -12.08 -2.73
N GLY A 130 10.23 -12.28 -4.04
CA GLY A 130 9.17 -12.02 -5.01
C GLY A 130 7.98 -12.97 -4.92
N GLY A 131 6.80 -12.43 -4.60
CA GLY A 131 5.52 -13.14 -4.66
C GLY A 131 5.07 -13.43 -6.10
N CYS A 132 4.25 -14.48 -6.27
CA CYS A 132 3.67 -14.86 -7.57
C CYS A 132 2.27 -14.28 -7.85
N GLY A 133 1.59 -13.74 -6.82
CA GLY A 133 0.21 -13.24 -6.91
C GLY A 133 -0.87 -14.32 -6.98
N CYS A 134 -0.56 -15.54 -7.43
CA CYS A 134 -1.53 -16.61 -7.75
C CYS A 134 -2.49 -17.03 -6.62
N PHE A 135 -2.16 -16.77 -5.35
CA PHE A 135 -2.96 -17.12 -4.16
C PHE A 135 -3.39 -15.88 -3.33
N GLY A 136 -3.36 -14.68 -3.91
CA GLY A 136 -3.76 -13.45 -3.22
C GLY A 136 -2.81 -13.05 -2.09
N LYS A 137 -3.34 -12.55 -0.96
CA LYS A 137 -2.57 -11.94 0.16
C LYS A 137 -1.57 -12.90 0.83
N THR A 138 -1.74 -14.21 0.68
CA THR A 138 -0.78 -15.25 1.11
C THR A 138 -0.09 -15.88 -0.11
N SER A 139 0.47 -15.03 -0.96
CA SER A 139 1.20 -15.45 -2.16
C SER A 139 2.50 -16.16 -1.77
N LEU A 140 2.68 -17.40 -2.20
CA LEU A 140 3.96 -18.11 -2.08
C LEU A 140 5.03 -17.45 -2.96
N PRO A 141 6.33 -17.58 -2.61
CA PRO A 141 7.41 -17.17 -3.48
C PRO A 141 7.31 -17.83 -4.86
N ALA A 142 7.59 -17.08 -5.93
CA ALA A 142 7.40 -17.55 -7.30
C ALA A 142 8.19 -18.84 -7.62
N TRP A 143 9.41 -18.96 -7.10
CA TRP A 143 10.24 -20.16 -7.29
C TRP A 143 9.62 -21.41 -6.65
N LEU A 144 9.01 -21.28 -5.47
CA LEU A 144 8.40 -22.40 -4.75
C LEU A 144 7.16 -22.88 -5.49
N MET A 145 6.36 -21.94 -5.99
CA MET A 145 5.19 -22.27 -6.80
C MET A 145 5.59 -22.95 -8.10
N PHE A 146 6.62 -22.45 -8.80
CA PHE A 146 7.16 -23.08 -10.00
C PHE A 146 7.62 -24.52 -9.74
N PHE A 147 8.30 -24.74 -8.61
CA PHE A 147 8.75 -26.08 -8.23
C PHE A 147 7.57 -27.05 -8.00
N ILE A 148 6.53 -26.61 -7.29
CA ILE A 148 5.32 -27.42 -7.07
C ILE A 148 4.67 -27.76 -8.42
N ASP A 149 4.46 -26.76 -9.28
CA ASP A 149 3.84 -26.96 -10.60
C ASP A 149 4.67 -27.88 -11.50
N ALA A 150 6.00 -27.73 -11.49
CA ALA A 150 6.90 -28.59 -12.26
C ALA A 150 6.87 -30.04 -11.77
N LEU A 151 6.76 -30.26 -10.45
CA LEU A 151 6.65 -31.60 -9.86
C LEU A 151 5.31 -32.24 -10.22
N LEU A 152 4.21 -31.48 -10.15
CA LEU A 152 2.88 -31.93 -10.58
C LEU A 152 2.85 -32.24 -12.08
N LEU A 153 3.50 -31.40 -12.91
CA LEU A 153 3.63 -31.61 -14.36
C LEU A 153 4.41 -32.88 -14.66
N PHE A 154 5.52 -33.10 -13.96
CA PHE A 154 6.31 -34.33 -14.09
C PHE A 154 5.47 -35.57 -13.73
N ALA A 155 4.69 -35.52 -12.65
CA ALA A 155 3.78 -36.60 -12.28
C ALA A 155 2.72 -36.85 -13.37
N ALA A 156 2.14 -35.79 -13.95
CA ALA A 156 1.18 -35.89 -15.05
C ALA A 156 1.79 -36.52 -16.33
N ILE A 157 3.05 -36.20 -16.65
CA ILE A 157 3.79 -36.79 -17.78
C ILE A 157 4.01 -38.29 -17.55
N LYS A 158 4.30 -38.70 -16.31
CA LYS A 158 4.56 -40.10 -15.96
C LYS A 158 3.30 -40.95 -15.74
N ALA A 159 2.15 -40.32 -15.50
CA ALA A 159 0.89 -41.02 -15.30
C ALA A 159 0.48 -41.85 -16.54
N PRO A 160 -0.08 -43.07 -16.36
CA PRO A 160 -0.49 -43.90 -17.48
C PRO A 160 -1.61 -43.25 -18.30
N ARG A 161 -1.66 -43.53 -19.61
CA ARG A 161 -2.74 -43.04 -20.48
C ARG A 161 -4.04 -43.74 -20.10
N GLY A 162 -5.09 -42.98 -19.82
CA GLY A 162 -6.42 -43.54 -19.52
C GLY A 162 -7.06 -44.16 -20.76
N GLY A 163 -7.24 -45.48 -20.75
CA GLY A 163 -8.03 -46.20 -21.75
C GLY A 163 -9.52 -46.17 -21.37
N GLY A 164 -10.31 -45.30 -22.00
CA GLY A 164 -11.75 -45.20 -21.76
C GLY A 164 -12.53 -44.83 -23.03
N ALA A 165 -13.67 -45.48 -23.24
CA ALA A 165 -14.55 -45.30 -24.39
C ALA A 165 -15.27 -43.94 -24.39
N PHE A 166 -15.38 -43.31 -25.57
CA PHE A 166 -15.70 -41.89 -25.79
C PHE A 166 -17.19 -41.51 -25.70
N LYS A 167 -18.11 -42.47 -25.54
CA LYS A 167 -19.52 -42.30 -25.96
C LYS A 167 -20.40 -41.33 -25.15
N ARG A 168 -19.94 -40.77 -24.01
CA ARG A 168 -20.70 -39.80 -23.20
C ARG A 168 -19.98 -38.46 -22.93
N SER A 169 -18.80 -38.24 -23.49
CA SER A 169 -17.91 -37.16 -23.04
C SER A 169 -18.37 -35.73 -23.36
N ALA A 170 -19.13 -35.52 -24.43
CA ALA A 170 -19.52 -34.17 -24.86
C ALA A 170 -20.55 -33.53 -23.92
N VAL A 171 -21.56 -34.29 -23.49
CA VAL A 171 -22.62 -33.80 -22.57
C VAL A 171 -22.02 -33.43 -21.22
N PHE A 172 -21.11 -34.24 -20.68
CA PHE A 172 -20.41 -33.92 -19.44
C PHE A 172 -19.53 -32.68 -19.59
N GLY A 173 -18.84 -32.51 -20.72
CA GLY A 173 -18.03 -31.31 -20.98
C GLY A 173 -18.85 -30.02 -20.92
N VAL A 174 -20.01 -29.99 -21.59
CA VAL A 174 -20.90 -28.81 -21.59
C VAL A 174 -21.44 -28.52 -20.18
N ALA A 175 -21.87 -29.55 -19.45
CA ALA A 175 -22.37 -29.39 -18.08
C ALA A 175 -21.28 -28.84 -17.13
N ILE A 176 -20.05 -29.36 -17.21
CA ILE A 176 -18.92 -28.88 -16.40
C ILE A 176 -18.60 -27.42 -16.75
N ALA A 177 -18.59 -27.07 -18.04
CA ALA A 177 -18.37 -25.69 -18.48
C ALA A 177 -19.46 -24.75 -17.93
N ALA A 178 -20.73 -25.13 -18.05
CA ALA A 178 -21.85 -24.33 -17.53
C ALA A 178 -21.73 -24.09 -16.02
N VAL A 179 -21.35 -25.11 -15.23
CA VAL A 179 -21.13 -24.95 -13.79
C VAL A 179 -19.92 -24.05 -13.50
N ALA A 180 -18.77 -24.31 -14.14
CA ALA A 180 -17.54 -23.58 -13.88
C ALA A 180 -17.66 -22.09 -14.23
N PHE A 181 -18.17 -21.77 -15.41
CA PHE A 181 -18.40 -20.39 -15.85
C PHE A 181 -19.59 -19.76 -15.13
N GLY A 182 -20.63 -20.53 -14.79
CA GLY A 182 -21.74 -20.06 -13.96
C GLY A 182 -21.28 -19.60 -12.57
N ILE A 183 -20.35 -20.31 -11.93
CA ILE A 183 -19.75 -19.89 -10.66
C ILE A 183 -18.91 -18.61 -10.85
N ALA A 184 -18.08 -18.58 -11.89
CA ALA A 184 -17.17 -17.45 -12.12
C ALA A 184 -17.91 -16.14 -12.49
N TYR A 185 -18.96 -16.22 -13.30
CA TYR A 185 -19.75 -15.06 -13.74
C TYR A 185 -20.96 -14.77 -12.85
N GLY A 186 -21.45 -15.76 -12.09
CA GLY A 186 -22.57 -15.57 -11.16
C GLY A 186 -22.20 -14.79 -9.89
N ARG A 187 -20.90 -14.67 -9.58
CA ARG A 187 -20.43 -13.81 -8.48
C ARG A 187 -20.48 -12.35 -8.90
N ALA A 188 -21.36 -11.59 -8.24
CA ALA A 188 -21.41 -10.14 -8.36
C ALA A 188 -20.04 -9.51 -8.06
N THR A 189 -19.69 -8.45 -8.78
CA THR A 189 -18.53 -7.62 -8.42
C THR A 189 -18.73 -7.11 -7.00
N PRO A 190 -17.75 -7.29 -6.09
CA PRO A 190 -17.85 -6.72 -4.76
C PRO A 190 -17.96 -5.20 -4.89
N VAL A 191 -18.94 -4.64 -4.20
CA VAL A 191 -19.15 -3.21 -4.04
C VAL A 191 -18.91 -2.90 -2.56
N ILE A 192 -18.14 -1.85 -2.29
CA ILE A 192 -17.84 -1.42 -0.94
C ILE A 192 -18.76 -0.24 -0.64
N ASP A 193 -19.56 -0.40 0.42
CA ASP A 193 -20.41 0.68 0.92
C ASP A 193 -19.56 1.65 1.74
N THR A 194 -19.48 2.89 1.27
CA THR A 194 -18.67 3.94 1.91
C THR A 194 -19.41 4.64 3.04
N THR A 195 -20.72 4.36 3.21
CA THR A 195 -21.56 4.96 4.25
C THR A 195 -21.58 4.17 5.56
N ALA A 196 -20.91 3.01 5.61
CA ALA A 196 -21.05 2.02 6.70
C ALA A 196 -19.94 2.00 7.76
N GLU A 197 -19.02 2.97 7.80
CA GLU A 197 -18.29 3.24 9.05
C GLU A 197 -19.10 4.24 9.89
N PRO A 198 -19.79 3.81 10.95
CA PRO A 198 -20.17 4.77 11.97
C PRO A 198 -18.88 5.38 12.48
N MET A 199 -18.70 6.68 12.28
CA MET A 199 -17.91 7.47 13.20
C MET A 199 -18.41 7.08 14.59
N VAL A 200 -17.57 6.37 15.35
CA VAL A 200 -17.77 6.27 16.79
C VAL A 200 -17.73 7.71 17.26
N THR A 201 -18.91 8.27 17.48
CA THR A 201 -19.08 9.56 18.12
C THR A 201 -18.32 9.46 19.44
N PRO A 202 -17.29 10.27 19.69
CA PRO A 202 -16.62 10.28 20.97
C PRO A 202 -17.71 10.49 22.04
N PRO A 203 -17.78 9.66 23.09
CA PRO A 203 -18.69 9.94 24.20
C PRO A 203 -18.38 11.33 24.74
N ASP A 204 -19.44 12.10 25.01
CA ASP A 204 -19.38 13.49 25.46
C ASP A 204 -18.23 13.71 26.45
N ALA A 205 -17.30 14.58 26.06
CA ALA A 205 -16.11 14.89 26.82
C ALA A 205 -16.51 15.53 28.16
N VAL A 206 -16.55 14.72 29.22
CA VAL A 206 -16.54 15.23 30.59
C VAL A 206 -15.20 15.94 30.79
N GLU A 207 -15.24 17.22 31.15
CA GLU A 207 -14.08 18.03 31.55
C GLU A 207 -13.44 17.48 32.84
N SER A 208 -12.78 16.32 32.76
CA SER A 208 -11.95 15.81 33.84
C SER A 208 -10.68 16.65 33.92
N SER A 209 -10.50 17.38 35.02
CA SER A 209 -9.26 18.07 35.38
C SER A 209 -8.17 17.13 35.93
N THR A 210 -8.43 15.82 35.94
CA THR A 210 -7.54 14.79 36.46
C THR A 210 -7.09 13.83 35.37
N TRP A 211 -5.82 13.42 35.44
CA TRP A 211 -5.28 12.40 34.55
C TRP A 211 -5.95 11.05 34.81
N PRO A 212 -6.40 10.31 33.78
CA PRO A 212 -7.10 9.04 33.98
C PRO A 212 -6.18 7.97 34.60
N SER A 213 -6.77 6.99 35.28
CA SER A 213 -6.04 5.80 35.77
C SER A 213 -5.33 5.09 34.61
N ALA A 214 -4.23 4.38 34.91
CA ALA A 214 -3.55 3.57 33.89
C ALA A 214 -4.53 2.55 33.27
N PRO A 215 -4.44 2.30 31.96
CA PRO A 215 -5.33 1.35 31.32
C PRO A 215 -5.04 -0.08 31.83
N THR A 216 -6.07 -0.92 31.89
CA THR A 216 -5.94 -2.33 32.31
C THR A 216 -5.23 -3.19 31.27
N SER A 217 -5.16 -2.72 30.02
CA SER A 217 -4.43 -3.35 28.91
C SER A 217 -3.82 -2.27 28.01
N TYR A 218 -2.70 -2.59 27.38
CA TYR A 218 -1.99 -1.68 26.46
C TYR A 218 -2.12 -2.22 25.03
N SER A 219 -2.25 -1.34 24.05
CA SER A 219 -2.13 -1.71 22.64
C SER A 219 -0.74 -2.29 22.35
N SER A 220 -0.65 -3.26 21.44
CA SER A 220 0.64 -3.74 20.94
C SER A 220 1.35 -2.71 20.06
N LEU A 221 0.60 -1.74 19.52
CA LEU A 221 1.08 -0.68 18.65
C LEU A 221 0.41 0.65 18.99
N TYR A 222 1.21 1.69 19.23
CA TYR A 222 0.75 3.08 19.34
C TYR A 222 1.24 3.89 18.16
N PHE A 223 0.31 4.50 17.43
CA PHE A 223 0.58 5.37 16.30
C PHE A 223 -0.14 6.71 16.48
N VAL A 224 0.56 7.81 16.25
CA VAL A 224 -0.01 9.16 16.36
C VAL A 224 0.30 9.97 15.10
N LYS A 225 -0.75 10.53 14.49
CA LYS A 225 -0.62 11.57 13.46
C LYS A 225 -0.54 12.92 14.16
N TRP A 226 0.66 13.46 14.35
CA TRP A 226 0.85 14.66 15.18
C TRP A 226 0.13 15.91 14.68
N LYS A 227 -0.02 16.07 13.37
CA LYS A 227 -0.83 17.17 12.81
C LYS A 227 -2.30 17.08 13.26
N ASP A 228 -2.85 15.87 13.33
CA ASP A 228 -4.22 15.62 13.80
C ASP A 228 -4.34 15.65 15.33
N ALA A 229 -3.21 15.72 16.04
CA ALA A 229 -3.15 15.82 17.49
C ALA A 229 -3.23 17.27 17.98
N ILE A 230 -2.93 18.25 17.12
CA ILE A 230 -3.08 19.68 17.44
C ILE A 230 -4.56 19.97 17.71
N GLY A 231 -4.83 20.67 18.80
CA GLY A 231 -6.18 20.97 19.30
C GLY A 231 -6.82 19.83 20.11
N LYS A 232 -6.21 18.64 20.19
CA LYS A 232 -6.69 17.54 21.04
C LYS A 232 -6.07 17.60 22.43
N ARG A 233 -6.80 17.10 23.42
CA ARG A 233 -6.24 16.93 24.77
C ARG A 233 -5.32 15.72 24.79
N LEU A 234 -4.27 15.79 25.60
CA LEU A 234 -3.32 14.69 25.80
C LEU A 234 -4.03 13.40 26.23
N VAL A 235 -5.05 13.52 27.10
CA VAL A 235 -5.83 12.38 27.60
C VAL A 235 -6.69 11.69 26.55
N ASP A 236 -6.99 12.38 25.43
CA ASP A 236 -7.80 11.84 24.33
C ASP A 236 -6.94 11.11 23.29
N ILE A 237 -5.61 11.18 23.42
CA ILE A 237 -4.66 10.55 22.49
C ILE A 237 -4.12 9.27 23.15
N PRO A 238 -4.41 8.08 22.59
CA PRO A 238 -4.10 6.79 23.24
C PRO A 238 -2.66 6.61 23.69
N VAL A 239 -1.67 7.18 22.98
CA VAL A 239 -0.26 7.03 23.36
C VAL A 239 0.04 7.63 24.74
N PHE A 240 -0.55 8.77 25.10
CA PHE A 240 -0.25 9.41 26.37
C PHE A 240 -0.87 8.66 27.55
N LEU A 241 -1.95 7.91 27.31
CA LEU A 241 -2.48 6.98 28.30
C LEU A 241 -1.48 5.87 28.65
N ALA A 242 -0.55 5.55 27.74
CA ALA A 242 0.50 4.58 27.93
C ALA A 242 1.70 5.09 28.76
N MET A 243 1.73 6.34 29.20
CA MET A 243 2.79 6.83 30.09
C MET A 243 2.74 6.16 31.46
N GLU A 244 3.90 5.77 31.98
CA GLU A 244 4.02 5.23 33.33
C GLU A 244 3.58 6.25 34.39
N ARG A 245 2.97 5.73 35.46
CA ARG A 245 2.43 6.53 36.57
C ARG A 245 3.48 6.65 37.68
N PRO A 246 3.50 7.78 38.43
CA PRO A 246 2.57 8.91 38.34
C PRO A 246 2.93 9.86 37.18
N VAL A 247 1.89 10.36 36.48
CA VAL A 247 2.06 11.46 35.51
C VAL A 247 1.94 12.79 36.29
N PRO A 248 2.80 13.78 36.03
CA PRO A 248 2.74 15.06 36.75
C PRO A 248 1.40 15.76 36.58
N ALA A 249 0.83 16.26 37.68
CA ALA A 249 -0.45 16.99 37.66
C ALA A 249 -0.36 18.34 36.91
N THR A 250 0.85 18.84 36.73
CA THR A 250 1.18 20.04 35.94
C THR A 250 0.87 19.85 34.45
N LEU A 251 0.79 18.61 33.96
CA LEU A 251 0.58 18.30 32.54
C LEU A 251 -0.76 18.77 31.96
N LEU A 252 -1.75 19.00 32.83
CA LEU A 252 -3.06 19.50 32.45
C LEU A 252 -3.28 20.98 32.80
N LYS A 253 -2.23 21.71 33.21
CA LYS A 253 -2.35 23.10 33.70
C LYS A 253 -1.25 24.00 33.16
N GLY A 254 -1.66 25.08 32.50
CA GLY A 254 -0.75 26.10 31.98
C GLY A 254 0.06 25.64 30.76
N PRO A 255 1.03 26.47 30.32
CA PRO A 255 1.93 26.13 29.23
C PRO A 255 2.93 25.07 29.67
N GLN A 256 3.16 24.07 28.82
CA GLN A 256 4.17 23.03 29.06
C GLN A 256 4.82 22.55 27.76
N LEU A 257 6.08 22.14 27.84
CA LEU A 257 6.77 21.42 26.78
C LEU A 257 6.86 19.94 27.11
N ILE A 258 6.51 19.09 26.16
CA ILE A 258 6.70 17.64 26.25
C ILE A 258 7.78 17.24 25.25
N VAL A 259 8.86 16.63 25.70
CA VAL A 259 9.95 16.14 24.83
C VAL A 259 9.89 14.63 24.78
N LEU A 260 9.51 14.07 23.62
CA LEU A 260 9.55 12.63 23.37
C LEU A 260 10.94 12.28 22.86
N TYR A 261 11.61 11.33 23.52
CA TYR A 261 12.98 10.97 23.17
C TYR A 261 13.26 9.49 23.35
N SER A 262 14.26 8.98 22.63
CA SER A 262 14.84 7.66 22.92
C SER A 262 16.05 7.83 23.84
N GLU A 263 16.19 6.95 24.83
CA GLU A 263 17.33 6.98 25.75
C GLU A 263 18.67 6.65 25.05
N THR A 264 18.65 6.08 23.84
CA THR A 264 19.85 5.65 23.11
C THR A 264 20.18 6.58 21.94
N CYS A 265 19.44 7.67 21.79
CA CYS A 265 19.50 8.57 20.65
C CYS A 265 20.51 9.72 20.89
N GLU A 266 21.63 9.72 20.16
CA GLU A 266 22.66 10.77 20.25
C GLU A 266 22.15 12.15 19.85
N HIS A 267 21.26 12.19 18.85
CA HIS A 267 20.62 13.41 18.39
C HIS A 267 19.73 14.02 19.50
N CYS A 268 19.03 13.19 20.25
CA CYS A 268 18.25 13.57 21.43
C CYS A 268 19.16 14.13 22.53
N GLN A 269 20.32 13.52 22.78
CA GLN A 269 21.29 14.06 23.74
C GLN A 269 21.78 15.44 23.34
N THR A 270 22.04 15.66 22.05
CA THR A 270 22.46 16.95 21.51
C THR A 270 21.38 18.02 21.72
N LEU A 271 20.10 17.70 21.45
CA LEU A 271 18.97 18.58 21.72
C LEU A 271 18.91 18.98 23.20
N PHE A 272 18.99 18.01 24.12
CA PHE A 272 18.95 18.26 25.55
C PHE A 272 20.11 19.15 26.02
N LYS A 273 21.33 18.87 25.57
CA LYS A 273 22.51 19.70 25.90
C LYS A 273 22.38 21.13 25.37
N LYS A 274 21.85 21.32 24.17
CA LYS A 274 21.77 22.63 23.52
C LYS A 274 20.63 23.50 24.06
N HIS A 275 19.46 22.91 24.30
CA HIS A 275 18.24 23.69 24.58
C HIS A 275 17.69 23.50 26.00
N PHE A 276 18.12 22.47 26.74
CA PHE A 276 17.56 22.12 28.04
C PHE A 276 18.61 21.93 29.14
N ALA A 277 19.87 22.31 28.89
CA ALA A 277 20.93 22.30 29.91
C ALA A 277 20.74 23.36 31.00
N VAL A 278 19.93 24.39 30.72
CA VAL A 278 19.52 25.45 31.66
C VAL A 278 18.01 25.34 31.86
N PRO A 279 17.47 25.66 33.06
CA PRO A 279 16.03 25.63 33.28
C PRO A 279 15.28 26.48 32.25
N SER A 280 14.33 25.84 31.57
CA SER A 280 13.41 26.50 30.64
C SER A 280 12.44 27.42 31.41
N LYS A 281 12.01 28.51 30.75
CA LYS A 281 10.95 29.39 31.28
C LYS A 281 9.59 28.69 31.38
N ILE A 282 9.37 27.71 30.51
CA ILE A 282 8.18 26.86 30.47
C ILE A 282 8.57 25.50 31.06
N PRO A 283 7.77 24.90 31.98
CA PRO A 283 8.08 23.59 32.52
C PRO A 283 8.21 22.53 31.42
N VAL A 284 9.17 21.62 31.57
CA VAL A 284 9.48 20.58 30.57
C VAL A 284 9.25 19.20 31.17
N LEU A 285 8.42 18.40 30.50
CA LEU A 285 8.26 16.98 30.76
C LEU A 285 9.00 16.19 29.68
N ARG A 286 10.00 15.40 30.06
CA ARG A 286 10.65 14.46 29.15
C ARG A 286 10.00 13.07 29.28
N VAL A 287 9.66 12.48 28.14
CA VAL A 287 9.00 11.18 28.06
C VAL A 287 9.90 10.23 27.25
N ALA A 288 10.49 9.25 27.93
CA ALA A 288 11.33 8.27 27.26
C ALA A 288 10.50 7.23 26.50
N ILE A 289 10.89 6.95 25.25
CA ILE A 289 10.40 5.85 24.44
C ILE A 289 11.31 4.64 24.72
N PRO A 290 10.78 3.56 25.32
CA PRO A 290 11.59 2.40 25.66
C PRO A 290 12.05 1.68 24.39
N LEU A 291 13.36 1.49 24.25
CA LEU A 291 13.97 0.64 23.21
C LEU A 291 14.66 -0.56 23.84
N SER A 292 14.68 -1.68 23.13
CA SER A 292 15.39 -2.89 23.58
C SER A 292 16.85 -2.86 23.13
N GLY A 293 17.80 -3.04 24.05
CA GLY A 293 19.11 -3.60 23.73
C GLY A 293 20.36 -2.77 24.04
N ASP A 294 20.24 -1.45 24.28
CA ASP A 294 21.40 -0.58 24.42
C ASP A 294 21.51 0.14 25.76
N ARG A 295 22.70 0.66 26.07
CA ARG A 295 22.95 1.46 27.29
C ARG A 295 22.34 2.85 27.11
N PRO A 296 21.54 3.35 28.08
CA PRO A 296 20.97 4.69 28.01
C PRO A 296 22.08 5.76 28.04
N LEU A 297 21.95 6.76 27.17
CA LEU A 297 22.77 7.95 27.13
C LEU A 297 22.31 8.95 28.21
N PRO A 298 23.23 9.69 28.83
CA PRO A 298 22.86 10.72 29.79
C PRO A 298 22.16 11.89 29.08
N MET A 299 20.89 12.11 29.41
CA MET A 299 20.09 13.25 28.95
C MET A 299 20.07 14.32 30.05
N SER A 300 21.01 15.27 30.02
CA SER A 300 21.03 16.38 30.98
C SER A 300 19.89 17.34 30.72
N CYS A 301 18.98 17.52 31.68
CA CYS A 301 17.83 18.42 31.58
C CYS A 301 17.63 19.11 32.93
N ALA A 302 17.92 20.40 33.01
CA ALA A 302 17.87 21.13 34.28
C ALA A 302 16.42 21.55 34.61
N GLY A 303 15.90 21.09 35.75
CA GLY A 303 14.54 21.42 36.20
C GLY A 303 13.42 20.70 35.44
N CYS A 304 13.73 19.63 34.70
CA CYS A 304 12.74 18.87 33.94
C CYS A 304 12.16 17.72 34.77
N GLU A 305 10.85 17.52 34.65
CA GLU A 305 10.18 16.31 35.14
C GLU A 305 10.36 15.18 34.13
N SER A 306 10.34 13.92 34.59
CA SER A 306 10.57 12.76 33.72
C SER A 306 9.56 11.66 33.93
N THR A 307 9.11 11.08 32.82
CA THR A 307 8.39 9.80 32.79
C THR A 307 8.85 9.00 31.57
N LYS A 308 8.27 7.83 31.36
CA LYS A 308 8.50 6.99 30.19
C LYS A 308 7.22 6.33 29.75
N PHE A 309 7.15 5.90 28.49
CA PHE A 309 6.07 5.03 28.07
C PHE A 309 6.23 3.64 28.69
N TYR A 310 5.09 2.97 28.90
CA TYR A 310 5.03 1.65 29.50
C TYR A 310 5.86 0.64 28.73
N ALA A 311 6.74 -0.06 29.44
CA ALA A 311 7.44 -1.24 28.96
C ALA A 311 7.26 -2.37 29.97
N PRO A 312 6.71 -3.53 29.56
CA PRO A 312 6.54 -4.66 30.47
C PRO A 312 7.91 -5.19 30.92
N LYS A 313 8.02 -5.61 32.18
CA LYS A 313 9.25 -6.23 32.72
C LYS A 313 9.59 -7.56 32.02
N THR A 314 8.58 -8.23 31.49
CA THR A 314 8.67 -9.51 30.79
C THR A 314 7.76 -9.48 29.55
N GLY A 315 8.25 -9.97 28.41
CA GLY A 315 7.51 -9.95 27.14
C GLY A 315 7.91 -8.82 26.20
N LYS A 316 7.27 -8.76 25.02
CA LYS A 316 7.53 -7.74 24.01
C LYS A 316 6.88 -6.42 24.43
N ALA A 317 7.65 -5.33 24.43
CA ALA A 317 7.10 -4.00 24.68
C ALA A 317 6.16 -3.56 23.54
N PRO A 318 5.17 -2.70 23.81
CA PRO A 318 4.42 -2.03 22.76
C PRO A 318 5.36 -1.31 21.80
N GLU A 319 5.01 -1.35 20.53
CA GLU A 319 5.72 -0.59 19.51
C GLU A 319 5.16 0.84 19.48
N TYR A 320 6.04 1.83 19.65
CA TYR A 320 5.67 3.25 19.70
C TYR A 320 6.09 3.92 18.38
N MET A 321 5.19 3.91 17.38
CA MET A 321 5.38 4.58 16.09
C MET A 321 5.01 6.07 16.19
N LEU A 322 5.88 6.82 16.83
CA LEU A 322 5.70 8.24 17.10
C LEU A 322 6.44 9.13 16.10
N GLY A 323 7.14 8.57 15.12
CA GLY A 323 8.11 9.31 14.30
C GLY A 323 9.52 9.22 14.87
N THR A 324 10.46 9.91 14.25
CA THR A 324 11.89 9.85 14.63
C THR A 324 12.16 10.79 15.81
N PRO A 325 12.49 10.28 17.02
CA PRO A 325 12.86 11.14 18.14
C PRO A 325 14.20 11.86 17.87
N PRO A 326 14.40 13.06 18.44
CA PRO A 326 13.57 13.70 19.44
C PRO A 326 12.44 14.53 18.82
N MET A 327 11.35 14.66 19.57
CA MET A 327 10.20 15.48 19.17
C MET A 327 9.76 16.35 20.34
N ILE A 328 9.23 17.53 20.03
CA ILE A 328 8.77 18.48 21.04
C ILE A 328 7.30 18.80 20.78
N LEU A 329 6.48 18.73 21.82
CA LEU A 329 5.11 19.22 21.80
C LEU A 329 4.98 20.40 22.74
N LYS A 330 4.24 21.41 22.29
CA LYS A 330 3.78 22.52 23.13
C LYS A 330 2.34 22.26 23.50
N CYS A 331 2.06 22.35 24.79
CA CYS A 331 0.72 22.15 25.33
C CYS A 331 0.30 23.38 26.14
N GLN A 332 -1.00 23.66 26.14
CA GLN A 332 -1.64 24.65 26.99
C GLN A 332 -2.84 23.97 27.66
N ASP A 333 -2.84 23.89 28.98
CA ASP A 333 -3.94 23.28 29.76
C ASP A 333 -4.27 21.85 29.31
N GLY A 334 -3.23 21.09 28.95
CA GLY A 334 -3.34 19.71 28.47
C GLY A 334 -3.82 19.56 27.02
N VAL A 335 -4.01 20.65 26.27
CA VAL A 335 -4.30 20.64 24.82
C VAL A 335 -3.00 20.86 24.05
N ILE A 336 -2.74 20.05 23.03
CA ILE A 336 -1.56 20.23 22.16
C ILE A 336 -1.80 21.45 21.27
N THR A 337 -0.95 22.46 21.36
CA THR A 337 -1.05 23.70 20.57
C THR A 337 -0.07 23.73 19.42
N ASP A 338 1.08 23.05 19.53
CA ASP A 338 2.08 22.97 18.47
C ASP A 338 2.91 21.68 18.60
N VAL A 339 3.50 21.21 17.49
CA VAL A 339 4.38 20.04 17.46
C VAL A 339 5.55 20.26 16.50
N CYS A 340 6.75 20.03 17.01
CA CYS A 340 7.99 19.98 16.24
C CYS A 340 8.41 18.51 16.12
N THR A 341 8.17 17.92 14.94
CA THR A 341 8.51 16.52 14.64
C THR A 341 9.92 16.34 14.09
N ASN A 342 10.55 17.43 13.64
CA ASN A 342 11.93 17.49 13.19
C ASN A 342 12.61 18.68 13.87
N VAL A 343 13.51 18.39 14.81
CA VAL A 343 14.20 19.44 15.58
C VAL A 343 15.33 20.12 14.81
N ASP A 344 15.71 19.61 13.64
CA ASP A 344 16.67 20.26 12.75
C ASP A 344 16.03 21.39 11.92
N ASP A 345 14.70 21.45 11.85
CA ASP A 345 14.00 22.65 11.37
C ASP A 345 14.12 23.75 12.43
N GLU A 346 15.17 24.57 12.31
CA GLU A 346 15.45 25.67 13.24
C GLU A 346 14.27 26.64 13.37
N ALA A 347 13.47 26.82 12.31
CA ALA A 347 12.30 27.68 12.37
C ALA A 347 11.18 27.02 13.20
N ALA A 348 10.89 25.73 13.00
CA ALA A 348 9.93 25.00 13.83
C ALA A 348 10.38 24.91 15.29
N LEU A 349 11.65 24.63 15.51
CA LEU A 349 12.25 24.57 16.83
C LEU A 349 12.22 25.95 17.52
N ALA A 350 12.54 27.02 16.81
CA ALA A 350 12.47 28.38 17.36
C ALA A 350 11.03 28.78 17.69
N ARG A 351 10.04 28.42 16.86
CA ARG A 351 8.62 28.68 17.14
C ARG A 351 8.17 27.97 18.42
N ILE A 352 8.53 26.70 18.59
CA ILE A 352 8.08 25.91 19.74
C ILE A 352 8.79 26.32 21.03
N LEU A 353 10.07 26.68 20.94
CA LEU A 353 10.90 27.14 22.07
C LEU A 353 10.80 28.66 22.34
N GLU A 354 10.01 29.40 21.56
CA GLU A 354 9.87 30.87 21.63
C GLU A 354 11.21 31.61 21.52
N LEU A 355 12.11 31.16 20.63
CA LEU A 355 13.41 31.80 20.38
C LEU A 355 13.24 33.01 19.43
N PRO A 356 14.01 34.12 19.61
CA PRO A 356 13.94 35.28 18.71
C PRO A 356 14.38 34.89 17.29
N THR A 357 13.53 35.16 16.29
CA THR A 357 13.80 34.85 14.87
C THR A 357 14.54 36.02 14.21
N GLY A 358 15.74 35.77 13.66
CA GLY A 358 16.51 36.76 12.89
C GLY A 358 15.99 36.96 11.46
N ALA A 359 16.16 38.18 10.92
CA ALA A 359 15.51 38.75 9.74
C ALA A 359 15.81 38.08 8.36
N GLN A 360 14.79 38.04 7.49
CA GLN A 360 14.89 37.63 6.07
C GLN A 360 15.21 38.82 5.14
N SER A 361 16.00 38.55 4.08
CA SER A 361 16.51 39.49 3.08
C SER A 361 15.84 39.27 1.70
N THR A 362 15.43 40.34 1.02
CA THR A 362 14.77 40.34 -0.29
C THR A 362 15.70 40.82 -1.41
N ALA A 363 15.70 40.16 -2.59
CA ALA A 363 16.24 40.70 -3.84
C ALA A 363 15.48 40.17 -5.10
N PRO A 364 15.47 40.89 -6.25
CA PRO A 364 14.45 40.78 -7.30
C PRO A 364 14.84 40.03 -8.60
N SER A 365 13.83 39.74 -9.42
CA SER A 365 13.82 38.85 -10.60
C SER A 365 13.94 39.58 -11.96
N VAL A 366 14.52 38.92 -12.98
CA VAL A 366 14.72 39.41 -14.37
C VAL A 366 14.10 38.41 -15.38
N THR A 367 13.42 38.90 -16.42
CA THR A 367 12.64 38.11 -17.41
C THR A 367 13.28 38.07 -18.81
N PRO A 368 13.20 36.94 -19.56
CA PRO A 368 13.32 36.94 -21.03
C PRO A 368 12.20 36.07 -21.72
N PRO A 369 12.07 36.04 -23.08
CA PRO A 369 10.83 36.38 -23.79
C PRO A 369 9.95 35.19 -24.24
N THR A 370 8.75 35.58 -24.69
CA THR A 370 7.57 34.78 -25.06
C THR A 370 7.66 34.15 -26.45
N VAL A 371 7.28 32.87 -26.57
CA VAL A 371 6.86 32.20 -27.82
C VAL A 371 5.49 31.59 -27.56
N THR A 372 4.54 31.75 -28.49
CA THR A 372 3.11 31.43 -28.33
C THR A 372 2.75 30.04 -28.87
N PRO A 373 2.15 29.15 -28.06
CA PRO A 373 1.47 27.92 -28.52
C PRO A 373 -0.08 28.05 -28.47
N PRO A 374 -0.81 27.10 -29.09
CA PRO A 374 -2.21 27.29 -29.48
C PRO A 374 -3.19 27.29 -28.30
N THR A 375 -4.18 28.18 -28.42
CA THR A 375 -5.25 28.42 -27.45
C THR A 375 -6.23 27.24 -27.38
N VAL A 376 -6.19 26.48 -26.29
CA VAL A 376 -7.29 25.62 -25.84
C VAL A 376 -8.28 26.50 -25.07
N THR A 377 -9.54 26.56 -25.48
CA THR A 377 -10.59 27.34 -24.80
C THR A 377 -10.89 26.72 -23.43
N PRO A 378 -10.67 27.42 -22.30
CA PRO A 378 -10.94 26.87 -20.98
C PRO A 378 -12.46 26.87 -20.67
N PRO A 379 -13.02 25.78 -20.14
CA PRO A 379 -14.41 25.76 -19.68
C PRO A 379 -14.57 26.67 -18.46
N THR A 380 -15.52 27.61 -18.57
CA THR A 380 -15.84 28.61 -17.56
C THR A 380 -16.85 28.02 -16.56
N THR A 381 -16.38 27.61 -15.37
CA THR A 381 -17.06 27.67 -14.05
C THR A 381 -16.29 26.81 -13.04
N THR A 382 -15.82 27.42 -11.95
CA THR A 382 -15.16 26.73 -10.84
C THR A 382 -16.14 25.78 -10.15
N LYS A 383 -16.07 24.50 -10.50
CA LYS A 383 -16.91 23.45 -9.91
C LYS A 383 -16.30 22.99 -8.60
N ALA A 384 -17.10 22.91 -7.53
CA ALA A 384 -16.67 22.28 -6.29
C ALA A 384 -16.37 20.78 -6.51
N TRP A 385 -15.41 20.24 -5.77
CA TRP A 385 -15.10 18.81 -5.85
C TRP A 385 -16.34 17.98 -5.50
N PRO A 386 -16.70 16.94 -6.27
CA PRO A 386 -17.90 16.15 -6.01
C PRO A 386 -17.81 15.41 -4.67
N ALA A 387 -18.97 15.12 -4.11
CA ALA A 387 -19.06 14.20 -2.99
C ALA A 387 -18.58 12.81 -3.41
N MET A 388 -17.97 12.10 -2.46
CA MET A 388 -17.52 10.72 -2.66
C MET A 388 -18.72 9.82 -3.00
N PRO A 389 -18.59 8.87 -3.94
CA PRO A 389 -19.64 7.92 -4.23
C PRO A 389 -20.05 7.12 -2.99
N ALA A 390 -21.35 6.92 -2.78
CA ALA A 390 -21.88 6.08 -1.69
C ALA A 390 -21.48 4.60 -1.85
N GLN A 391 -21.19 4.20 -3.07
CA GLN A 391 -20.76 2.85 -3.42
C GLN A 391 -19.53 2.95 -4.31
N VAL A 392 -18.48 2.20 -3.96
CA VAL A 392 -17.25 2.11 -4.75
C VAL A 392 -17.00 0.67 -5.19
N GLN A 393 -16.37 0.51 -6.34
CA GLN A 393 -16.06 -0.81 -6.90
C GLN A 393 -14.97 -1.50 -6.06
N GLY A 394 -14.97 -2.82 -6.02
CA GLY A 394 -13.95 -3.59 -5.30
C GLY A 394 -12.54 -3.52 -5.90
N PHE A 395 -12.41 -3.09 -7.16
CA PHE A 395 -11.12 -2.76 -7.77
C PHE A 395 -11.28 -1.63 -8.77
N TYR A 396 -10.20 -0.90 -9.03
CA TYR A 396 -10.11 0.16 -10.03
C TYR A 396 -8.86 -0.03 -10.86
N ILE A 397 -8.98 0.20 -12.17
CA ILE A 397 -7.85 0.25 -13.09
C ILE A 397 -7.69 1.70 -13.51
N ALA A 398 -6.51 2.25 -13.27
CA ALA A 398 -6.28 3.64 -13.60
C ALA A 398 -5.91 3.76 -15.09
N GLU A 399 -6.84 4.25 -15.91
CA GLU A 399 -6.60 4.58 -17.31
C GLU A 399 -6.14 6.03 -17.46
N PHE A 400 -4.92 6.33 -17.01
CA PHE A 400 -4.47 7.72 -17.02
C PHE A 400 -4.35 8.27 -18.46
N ALA A 401 -3.90 7.48 -19.43
CA ALA A 401 -3.73 7.93 -20.82
C ALA A 401 -4.96 8.64 -21.43
N ASN A 402 -6.17 8.23 -21.05
CA ASN A 402 -7.43 8.80 -21.55
C ASN A 402 -7.89 10.06 -20.78
N LEU A 403 -7.20 10.44 -19.70
CA LEU A 403 -7.57 11.57 -18.87
C LEU A 403 -7.12 12.91 -19.42
N VAL A 404 -6.12 12.97 -20.31
CA VAL A 404 -5.65 14.24 -20.87
C VAL A 404 -6.81 14.94 -21.61
N GLY A 405 -7.08 16.19 -21.23
CA GLY A 405 -8.22 16.97 -21.72
C GLY A 405 -9.53 16.75 -20.95
N SER A 406 -9.59 15.75 -20.07
CA SER A 406 -10.74 15.46 -19.21
C SER A 406 -10.56 16.06 -17.81
N ARG A 407 -11.67 16.32 -17.11
CA ARG A 407 -11.61 16.79 -15.72
C ARG A 407 -11.34 15.64 -14.75
N LEU A 408 -10.43 15.83 -13.81
CA LEU A 408 -10.12 14.83 -12.79
C LEU A 408 -11.33 14.58 -11.87
N ASP A 409 -12.10 15.63 -11.57
CA ASP A 409 -13.29 15.57 -10.73
C ASP A 409 -14.53 14.96 -11.42
N ALA A 410 -14.44 14.64 -12.70
CA ALA A 410 -15.47 13.93 -13.45
C ALA A 410 -15.10 12.45 -13.70
N ASN A 411 -13.89 12.05 -13.32
CA ASN A 411 -13.39 10.71 -13.54
C ASN A 411 -13.63 9.81 -12.33
N ASP A 412 -14.04 8.57 -12.58
CA ASP A 412 -14.35 7.56 -11.56
C ASP A 412 -13.18 7.28 -10.59
N PHE A 413 -11.93 7.47 -11.03
CA PHE A 413 -10.75 7.33 -10.20
C PHE A 413 -10.47 8.60 -9.38
N GLY A 414 -10.60 9.78 -10.00
CA GLY A 414 -10.36 11.07 -9.35
C GLY A 414 -11.30 11.32 -8.16
N VAL A 415 -12.58 10.98 -8.30
CA VAL A 415 -13.58 11.15 -7.22
C VAL A 415 -13.31 10.31 -5.95
N LEU A 416 -12.38 9.35 -6.01
CA LEU A 416 -11.98 8.53 -4.87
C LEU A 416 -10.97 9.20 -3.95
N ILE A 417 -10.44 10.37 -4.33
CA ILE A 417 -9.52 11.15 -3.48
C ILE A 417 -10.29 11.62 -2.23
N GLN A 418 -9.84 11.17 -1.06
CA GLN A 418 -10.39 11.59 0.22
C GLN A 418 -9.86 12.98 0.59
N LYS A 419 -10.77 13.88 0.98
CA LYS A 419 -10.45 15.23 1.47
C LYS A 419 -9.51 16.01 0.51
N PRO A 420 -9.85 16.15 -0.77
CA PRO A 420 -9.03 16.93 -1.69
C PRO A 420 -9.02 18.40 -1.26
N PRO A 421 -7.95 19.15 -1.57
CA PRO A 421 -7.93 20.59 -1.35
C PRO A 421 -9.13 21.29 -2.00
N ALA A 422 -9.74 22.25 -1.29
CA ALA A 422 -10.94 22.94 -1.77
C ALA A 422 -10.74 23.63 -3.13
N LYS A 423 -9.49 24.05 -3.42
CA LYS A 423 -9.09 24.75 -4.65
C LYS A 423 -8.47 23.83 -5.70
N LEU A 424 -8.59 22.50 -5.59
CA LEU A 424 -7.98 21.56 -6.54
C LEU A 424 -8.48 21.75 -7.99
N ASN A 425 -9.67 22.32 -8.15
CA ASN A 425 -10.26 22.67 -9.44
C ASN A 425 -9.95 24.10 -9.90
N GLU A 426 -9.06 24.83 -9.22
CA GLU A 426 -8.69 26.21 -9.52
C GLU A 426 -7.21 26.32 -9.83
N GLY A 427 -6.89 26.95 -10.97
CA GLY A 427 -5.52 27.21 -11.36
C GLY A 427 -4.75 25.94 -11.67
N ARG A 428 -3.42 26.06 -11.60
CA ARG A 428 -2.52 24.97 -11.93
C ARG A 428 -2.18 24.13 -10.71
N TRP A 429 -2.30 22.81 -10.85
CA TRP A 429 -1.91 21.83 -9.84
C TRP A 429 -1.00 20.76 -10.43
N ILE A 430 -0.13 20.21 -9.59
CA ILE A 430 0.50 18.92 -9.82
C ILE A 430 -0.15 17.90 -8.88
N VAL A 431 -0.56 16.75 -9.41
CA VAL A 431 -1.11 15.65 -8.63
C VAL A 431 -0.21 14.44 -8.79
N ILE A 432 0.21 13.83 -7.68
CA ILE A 432 1.13 12.70 -7.69
C ILE A 432 0.45 11.53 -6.99
N TYR A 433 0.18 10.45 -7.70
CA TYR A 433 -0.23 9.19 -7.07
C TYR A 433 0.99 8.39 -6.70
N TYR A 434 1.09 8.00 -5.43
CA TYR A 434 2.27 7.31 -4.92
C TYR A 434 1.87 6.23 -3.90
N ARG A 435 2.74 5.23 -3.75
CA ARG A 435 2.70 4.27 -2.65
C ARG A 435 3.74 4.65 -1.61
N GLN A 436 3.42 4.44 -0.34
CA GLN A 436 4.29 4.85 0.76
C GLN A 436 5.50 3.93 0.93
N ASP A 437 5.48 2.72 0.38
CA ASP A 437 6.53 1.70 0.42
C ASP A 437 7.32 1.59 -0.89
N CYS A 438 7.24 2.61 -1.74
CA CYS A 438 7.79 2.59 -3.10
C CYS A 438 9.06 3.46 -3.17
N ASP A 439 10.22 2.82 -3.31
CA ASP A 439 11.53 3.49 -3.41
C ASP A 439 11.56 4.50 -4.58
N HIS A 440 11.07 4.11 -5.76
CA HIS A 440 10.99 5.01 -6.92
C HIS A 440 10.10 6.22 -6.67
N CYS A 441 9.04 6.06 -5.87
CA CYS A 441 8.15 7.16 -5.49
C CYS A 441 8.86 8.11 -4.53
N HIS A 442 9.61 7.56 -3.58
CA HIS A 442 10.41 8.35 -2.64
C HIS A 442 11.53 9.12 -3.37
N GLU A 443 12.26 8.48 -4.28
CA GLU A 443 13.30 9.11 -5.08
C GLU A 443 12.76 10.26 -5.96
N LEU A 444 11.63 10.04 -6.65
CA LEU A 444 10.94 11.08 -7.42
C LEU A 444 10.62 12.30 -6.55
N MET A 445 10.02 12.06 -5.38
CA MET A 445 9.63 13.11 -4.44
C MET A 445 10.85 13.87 -3.92
N MET A 446 11.91 13.15 -3.51
CA MET A 446 13.18 13.74 -3.07
C MET A 446 13.79 14.65 -4.13
N THR A 447 13.77 14.21 -5.39
CA THR A 447 14.46 14.88 -6.49
C THR A 447 13.73 16.12 -7.01
N HIS A 448 12.40 16.05 -7.13
CA HIS A 448 11.61 17.07 -7.83
C HIS A 448 10.63 17.84 -6.96
N PHE A 449 10.30 17.33 -5.77
CA PHE A 449 9.22 17.85 -4.95
C PHE A 449 9.64 18.19 -3.51
N THR A 450 10.94 18.43 -3.28
CA THR A 450 11.46 18.93 -2.01
C THR A 450 11.58 20.45 -2.02
N GLY A 451 11.28 21.09 -0.88
CA GLY A 451 11.42 22.53 -0.69
C GLY A 451 10.28 23.35 -1.32
N ALA A 452 10.60 24.59 -1.72
CA ALA A 452 9.61 25.53 -2.23
C ALA A 452 9.15 25.13 -3.64
N LEU A 453 7.86 24.77 -3.77
CA LEU A 453 7.26 24.40 -5.05
C LEU A 453 6.70 25.62 -5.77
N ASN A 454 6.93 25.69 -7.08
CA ASN A 454 6.44 26.78 -7.94
C ASN A 454 4.93 26.70 -8.20
N VAL A 455 4.32 25.55 -7.92
CA VAL A 455 2.91 25.26 -8.14
C VAL A 455 2.37 24.45 -6.97
N PRO A 456 1.10 24.64 -6.58
CA PRO A 456 0.44 23.78 -5.61
C PRO A 456 0.52 22.31 -6.06
N THR A 457 0.98 21.45 -5.15
CA THR A 457 1.16 20.02 -5.41
C THR A 457 0.35 19.21 -4.42
N LEU A 458 -0.34 18.19 -4.92
CA LEU A 458 -1.13 17.23 -4.15
C LEU A 458 -0.49 15.85 -4.29
N ALA A 459 0.01 15.29 -3.18
CA ALA A 459 0.43 13.89 -3.13
C ALA A 459 -0.75 13.04 -2.63
N VAL A 460 -1.17 12.08 -3.44
CA VAL A 460 -2.28 11.16 -3.18
C VAL A 460 -1.74 9.76 -2.91
N ALA A 461 -1.86 9.30 -1.67
CA ALA A 461 -1.43 7.97 -1.28
C ALA A 461 -2.40 6.88 -1.76
N ILE A 462 -1.87 5.81 -2.34
CA ILE A 462 -2.62 4.58 -2.58
C ILE A 462 -2.61 3.73 -1.31
N PRO A 463 -3.77 3.34 -0.75
CA PRO A 463 -3.87 2.77 0.59
C PRO A 463 -3.65 1.25 0.65
N ASP A 464 -2.63 0.76 -0.05
CA ASP A 464 -2.26 -0.66 -0.14
C ASP A 464 -0.74 -0.91 -0.01
N ALA A 465 -0.01 0.08 0.53
CA ALA A 465 1.41 -0.03 0.89
C ALA A 465 1.65 -1.03 2.05
N ASP A 466 2.79 -1.73 2.03
CA ASP A 466 3.25 -2.57 3.13
C ASP A 466 3.55 -1.72 4.37
N PRO A 467 2.84 -1.91 5.49
CA PRO A 467 3.06 -1.13 6.70
C PRO A 467 4.46 -1.31 7.30
N ASN A 468 5.20 -2.36 6.93
CA ASN A 468 6.56 -2.63 7.43
C ASN A 468 7.66 -2.01 6.58
N ALA A 469 7.32 -1.51 5.38
CA ALA A 469 8.28 -0.97 4.42
C ALA A 469 8.00 0.51 4.09
N LEU A 470 7.27 1.22 4.97
CA LEU A 470 6.91 2.61 4.75
C LEU A 470 8.16 3.51 4.72
N LEU A 471 8.24 4.34 3.69
CA LEU A 471 9.25 5.36 3.49
C LEU A 471 8.72 6.71 3.98
N GLU A 472 9.65 7.59 4.36
CA GLU A 472 9.32 8.96 4.73
C GLU A 472 8.74 9.72 3.53
N MET A 473 7.84 10.69 3.77
CA MET A 473 7.29 11.57 2.74
C MET A 473 8.21 12.79 2.56
N PRO A 474 8.94 12.92 1.44
CA PRO A 474 9.89 14.01 1.23
C PRO A 474 9.26 15.39 0.99
N CYS A 475 8.01 15.41 0.50
CA CYS A 475 7.36 16.65 0.10
C CYS A 475 6.65 17.30 1.29
N ASP A 476 7.33 18.26 1.93
CA ASP A 476 6.86 19.02 3.08
C ASP A 476 5.80 20.07 2.75
N THR A 477 5.84 20.61 1.53
CA THR A 477 4.91 21.63 1.02
C THR A 477 3.71 21.05 0.26
N CYS A 478 3.69 19.74 -0.01
CA CYS A 478 2.57 19.09 -0.67
C CYS A 478 1.32 19.08 0.22
N ALA A 479 0.16 19.34 -0.38
CA ALA A 479 -1.09 18.88 0.18
C ALA A 479 -1.09 17.34 0.15
N LEU A 480 -1.54 16.71 1.23
CA LEU A 480 -1.61 15.26 1.32
C LEU A 480 -3.06 14.80 1.29
N ALA A 481 -3.34 13.83 0.42
CA ALA A 481 -4.60 13.10 0.38
C ALA A 481 -4.33 11.60 0.24
N GLN A 482 -5.40 10.81 0.28
CA GLN A 482 -5.32 9.36 0.07
C GLN A 482 -6.54 8.93 -0.73
N LEU A 483 -6.44 7.84 -1.49
CA LEU A 483 -7.61 7.20 -2.08
C LEU A 483 -8.45 6.51 -0.98
N ILE A 484 -9.70 6.19 -1.29
CA ILE A 484 -10.55 5.43 -0.36
C ILE A 484 -9.94 4.06 -0.03
N LYS A 485 -9.98 3.65 1.24
CA LYS A 485 -9.54 2.30 1.63
C LYS A 485 -10.56 1.26 1.15
N GLY A 486 -10.08 0.06 0.82
CA GLY A 486 -10.93 -1.08 0.49
C GLY A 486 -10.78 -1.57 -0.95
N PRO A 487 -10.92 -0.71 -1.98
CA PRO A 487 -10.71 -1.13 -3.36
C PRO A 487 -9.27 -1.57 -3.62
N ASN A 488 -9.10 -2.51 -4.54
CA ASN A 488 -7.79 -2.86 -5.10
C ASN A 488 -7.45 -1.92 -6.26
N TYR A 489 -6.41 -1.11 -6.11
CA TYR A 489 -5.97 -0.15 -7.13
C TYR A 489 -4.93 -0.75 -8.06
N VAL A 490 -5.34 -1.11 -9.27
CA VAL A 490 -4.47 -1.66 -10.33
C VAL A 490 -3.88 -0.49 -11.11
N MET A 491 -2.73 0.00 -10.64
CA MET A 491 -1.93 1.03 -11.30
C MET A 491 -0.47 0.92 -10.89
N GLN A 492 0.42 1.32 -11.78
CA GLN A 492 1.83 1.53 -11.47
C GLN A 492 2.00 2.85 -10.70
N THR A 493 3.02 2.92 -9.85
CA THR A 493 3.38 4.14 -9.11
C THR A 493 4.88 4.36 -9.20
N PRO A 494 5.34 5.61 -9.24
CA PRO A 494 4.56 6.84 -9.14
C PRO A 494 3.88 7.25 -10.47
N VAL A 495 2.80 8.04 -10.38
CA VAL A 495 2.18 8.71 -11.55
C VAL A 495 2.07 10.20 -11.27
N VAL A 496 2.55 11.03 -12.20
CA VAL A 496 2.51 12.49 -12.09
C VAL A 496 1.54 13.05 -13.10
N LEU A 497 0.65 13.92 -12.65
CA LEU A 497 -0.31 14.64 -13.48
C LEU A 497 -0.12 16.14 -13.31
N SER A 498 -0.22 16.90 -14.40
CA SER A 498 -0.46 18.34 -14.32
C SER A 498 -1.91 18.64 -14.69
N MET A 499 -2.50 19.57 -13.95
CA MET A 499 -3.87 20.00 -14.13
C MET A 499 -3.95 21.52 -14.25
N GLN A 500 -4.93 21.99 -15.01
CA GLN A 500 -5.33 23.39 -15.10
C GLN A 500 -6.85 23.47 -14.93
N ASP A 501 -7.31 24.18 -13.90
CA ASP A 501 -8.73 24.39 -13.59
C ASP A 501 -9.56 23.10 -13.51
N GLY A 502 -8.94 22.06 -12.92
CA GLY A 502 -9.53 20.72 -12.79
C GLY A 502 -9.37 19.81 -14.02
N VAL A 503 -8.90 20.34 -15.17
CA VAL A 503 -8.65 19.58 -16.40
C VAL A 503 -7.21 19.05 -16.40
N VAL A 504 -7.03 17.76 -16.65
CA VAL A 504 -5.69 17.15 -16.75
C VAL A 504 -5.06 17.57 -18.08
N THR A 505 -3.89 18.20 -18.03
CA THR A 505 -3.18 18.72 -19.20
C THR A 505 -1.98 17.85 -19.59
N CYS A 506 -1.42 17.11 -18.64
CA CYS A 506 -0.28 16.24 -18.85
C CYS A 506 -0.26 15.10 -17.84
N ILE A 507 0.26 13.93 -18.24
CA ILE A 507 0.38 12.72 -17.43
C ILE A 507 1.70 12.05 -17.75
N VAL A 508 2.38 11.57 -16.72
CA VAL A 508 3.60 10.78 -16.79
C VAL A 508 3.46 9.55 -15.91
N GLU A 509 3.35 8.39 -16.55
CA GLU A 509 3.29 7.07 -15.90
C GLU A 509 4.67 6.41 -15.82
N ASP A 510 5.57 6.74 -16.76
CA ASP A 510 6.98 6.34 -16.74
C ASP A 510 7.83 7.55 -16.38
N ILE A 511 8.29 7.59 -15.12
CA ILE A 511 9.08 8.70 -14.60
C ILE A 511 10.54 8.68 -15.06
N GLU A 512 11.00 7.62 -15.72
CA GLU A 512 12.34 7.57 -16.31
C GLU A 512 12.43 8.42 -17.59
N ASP A 513 11.28 8.74 -18.21
CA ASP A 513 11.19 9.73 -19.28
C ASP A 513 11.29 11.16 -18.71
N MET A 514 12.51 11.53 -18.36
CA MET A 514 12.81 12.82 -17.71
C MET A 514 12.37 14.03 -18.53
N GLU A 515 12.42 13.93 -19.86
CA GLU A 515 11.96 15.01 -20.75
C GLU A 515 10.45 15.25 -20.58
N LYS A 516 9.65 14.17 -20.62
CA LYS A 516 8.21 14.27 -20.36
C LYS A 516 7.91 14.69 -18.94
N LEU A 517 8.61 14.14 -17.95
CA LEU A 517 8.43 14.49 -16.54
C LEU A 517 8.66 15.98 -16.30
N GLU A 518 9.79 16.52 -16.75
CA GLU A 518 10.11 17.94 -16.61
C GLU A 518 9.12 18.82 -17.36
N ALA A 519 8.71 18.45 -18.58
CA ALA A 519 7.70 19.18 -19.33
C ALA A 519 6.36 19.21 -18.58
N CYS A 520 5.96 18.11 -17.95
CA CYS A 520 4.76 18.02 -17.13
C CYS A 520 4.82 18.94 -15.90
N ILE A 521 5.94 18.87 -15.16
CA ILE A 521 6.14 19.61 -13.91
C ILE A 521 6.32 21.11 -14.17
N LYS A 522 7.05 21.50 -15.21
CA LYS A 522 7.23 22.91 -15.59
C LYS A 522 5.95 23.48 -16.22
N GLY A 523 5.15 22.61 -16.82
CA GLY A 523 3.94 22.94 -17.55
C GLY A 523 4.32 23.26 -18.98
N VAL A 524 3.52 22.79 -19.93
CA VAL A 524 3.62 23.24 -21.31
C VAL A 524 3.32 24.75 -21.29
N LYS A 525 4.33 25.58 -21.53
CA LYS A 525 4.11 27.00 -21.83
C LYS A 525 3.33 27.13 -23.11
#